data_AF-X6JPP5-F1
#
_entry.id   AF-X6JPP5-F1
#
_cell.length_a   1.000
_cell.length_b   1.000
_cell.length_c   1.000
_cell.angle_alpha   90.00
_cell.angle_beta   90.00
_cell.angle_gamma   90.00
#
_symmetry.space_group_name_H-M   'P 1'
#
loop_
_entity.id
_entity.type
_entity.pdbx_description
1 polymer ?
#
loop_
_entity_poly.entity_id
_entity_poly.type
_entity_poly.pdbx_seq_one_letter_code
_entity_poly.pdbx_strand_id
1 'polypeptide(L)' 'MADDKTKTDFRDRDRVSADEDYEVEYFATKAGITPQQVKELIAKHGNQRETLEREAKALGSGR' A
#
# COMPACT_ATOMS: atom_id res chain seq x y z
N MET A 1 -28.03 15.45 -8.50
CA MET A 1 -27.42 14.11 -8.55
C MET A 1 -26.36 14.09 -7.46
N ALA A 2 -26.49 13.20 -6.49
CA ALA A 2 -25.49 13.03 -5.43
C ALA A 2 -24.42 12.08 -5.96
N ASP A 3 -23.15 12.46 -5.89
CA ASP A 3 -22.04 11.56 -6.15
C ASP A 3 -22.13 10.36 -5.19
N ASP A 4 -22.63 9.24 -5.69
CA ASP A 4 -22.53 7.93 -5.05
C ASP A 4 -21.05 7.51 -5.02
N LYS A 5 -20.31 8.04 -4.03
CA LYS A 5 -18.94 7.61 -3.69
C LYS A 5 -18.86 6.16 -3.19
N THR A 6 -19.98 5.43 -3.23
CA THR A 6 -20.13 4.01 -2.89
C THR A 6 -19.67 3.09 -4.03
N LYS A 7 -19.42 3.63 -5.23
CA LYS A 7 -18.69 2.94 -6.31
C LYS A 7 -17.18 3.20 -6.25
N THR A 8 -16.64 3.36 -5.05
CA THR A 8 -15.21 3.10 -4.87
C THR A 8 -15.02 1.63 -5.18
N ASP A 9 -14.28 1.38 -6.25
CA ASP A 9 -13.87 0.07 -6.76
C ASP A 9 -13.07 -0.68 -5.68
N PHE A 10 -13.76 -1.17 -4.64
CA PHE A 10 -13.29 -2.15 -3.67
C PHE A 10 -13.27 -3.55 -4.27
N ARG A 11 -13.15 -3.68 -5.60
CA ARG A 11 -12.59 -4.90 -6.16
C ARG A 11 -11.16 -4.87 -5.66
N ASP A 12 -10.84 -5.71 -4.69
CA ASP A 12 -9.52 -5.93 -4.15
C ASP A 12 -8.44 -5.48 -5.12
N ARG A 13 -7.96 -4.23 -4.93
CA ARG A 13 -6.72 -3.82 -5.57
C ARG A 13 -5.67 -4.67 -4.89
N ASP A 14 -5.43 -5.82 -5.50
CA ASP A 14 -4.38 -6.77 -5.14
C ASP A 14 -3.00 -6.13 -5.27
N ARG A 15 -2.93 -4.90 -5.82
CA ARG A 15 -1.72 -4.15 -6.07
C ARG A 15 -1.75 -2.76 -5.44
N VAL A 16 -0.57 -2.27 -5.08
CA VAL A 16 -0.31 -0.91 -4.58
C VAL A 16 0.48 -0.15 -5.65
N SER A 17 -0.10 0.92 -6.22
CA SER A 17 0.63 1.71 -7.22
C SER A 17 1.73 2.54 -6.53
N ALA A 18 2.98 2.37 -6.93
CA ALA A 18 4.08 3.21 -6.46
C ALA A 18 4.04 4.65 -7.02
N ASP A 19 3.29 4.85 -8.11
CA ASP A 19 3.13 6.13 -8.80
C ASP A 19 2.04 7.01 -8.16
N GLU A 20 1.08 6.39 -7.47
CA GLU A 20 0.04 7.11 -6.72
C GLU A 20 0.55 7.36 -5.29
N ASP A 21 1.10 8.55 -5.01
CA ASP A 21 1.61 8.90 -3.66
C ASP A 21 0.57 8.66 -2.56
N TYR A 22 -0.72 8.87 -2.84
CA TYR A 22 -1.81 8.57 -1.90
C TYR A 22 -1.88 7.08 -1.52
N GLU A 23 -1.69 6.15 -2.48
CA GLU A 23 -1.69 4.71 -2.18
C GLU A 23 -0.47 4.32 -1.35
N VAL A 24 0.69 4.91 -1.65
CA VAL A 24 1.94 4.69 -0.92
C VAL A 24 1.85 5.19 0.52
N GLU A 25 1.37 6.41 0.73
CA GLU A 25 1.19 7.00 2.06
C GLU A 25 0.15 6.24 2.90
N TYR A 26 -0.95 5.84 2.28
CA TYR A 26 -1.98 5.04 2.94
C TYR A 26 -1.41 3.69 3.39
N PHE A 27 -0.70 2.99 2.50
CA PHE A 27 -0.07 1.72 2.81
C PHE A 27 1.00 1.86 3.91
N ALA A 28 1.84 2.89 3.82
CA ALA A 28 2.88 3.19 4.80
C ALA A 28 2.29 3.35 6.20
N THR A 29 1.24 4.17 6.32
CA THR A 29 0.52 4.40 7.58
C THR A 29 -0.10 3.12 8.12
N LYS A 30 -0.76 2.33 7.27
CA LYS A 30 -1.39 1.05 7.66
C LYS A 30 -0.36 0.04 8.15
N ALA A 31 0.80 -0.03 7.50
CA ALA A 31 1.85 -0.99 7.80
C ALA A 31 2.87 -0.47 8.84
N GLY A 32 2.78 0.79 9.27
CA GLY A 32 3.67 1.40 10.26
C GLY A 32 5.10 1.65 9.75
N ILE A 33 5.29 1.76 8.44
CA ILE A 33 6.57 2.02 7.78
C ILE A 33 6.57 3.39 7.09
N THR A 34 7.70 3.82 6.53
CA THR A 34 7.75 5.09 5.79
C THR A 34 7.31 4.92 4.33
N PRO A 35 6.77 5.96 3.66
CA PRO A 35 6.43 5.91 2.24
C PRO A 35 7.62 5.51 1.35
N GLN A 36 8.83 5.90 1.76
CA GLN A 36 10.06 5.50 1.07
C GLN A 36 10.29 3.99 1.15
N GLN A 37 10.12 3.38 2.33
CA GLN A 37 10.21 1.93 2.50
C GLN A 37 9.16 1.20 1.67
N VAL A 38 7.96 1.76 1.51
CA VAL A 38 6.92 1.19 0.61
C VAL A 38 7.38 1.20 -0.83
N LYS A 39 7.93 2.32 -1.33
CA LYS A 39 8.46 2.41 -2.70
C LYS A 39 9.61 1.41 -2.92
N GLU A 40 10.50 1.24 -1.93
CA GLU A 40 11.57 0.24 -1.96
C GLU A 40 11.04 -1.20 -1.99
N LEU A 41 10.03 -1.51 -1.16
CA LEU A 41 9.38 -2.81 -1.17
C LEU A 41 8.72 -3.12 -2.52
N ILE A 42 8.04 -2.12 -3.12
CA ILE A 42 7.43 -2.26 -4.44
C ILE A 42 8.50 -2.49 -5.52
N ALA A 43 9.62 -1.77 -5.45
CA ALA A 43 10.72 -1.95 -6.39
C ALA A 43 11.39 -3.33 -6.27
N LYS A 44 11.45 -3.90 -5.06
CA LYS A 44 12.14 -5.17 -4.79
C LYS A 44 11.26 -6.41 -4.96
N HIS A 45 10.01 -6.35 -4.51
CA HIS A 45 9.09 -7.49 -4.45
C HIS A 45 7.93 -7.39 -5.45
N GLY A 46 7.82 -6.25 -6.14
CA GLY A 46 6.66 -5.92 -6.97
C GLY A 46 5.54 -5.28 -6.17
N ASN A 47 4.47 -4.91 -6.86
CA ASN A 47 3.37 -4.15 -6.25
C ASN A 47 2.28 -5.00 -5.60
N GLN A 48 2.47 -6.31 -5.41
CA GLN A 48 1.45 -7.18 -4.81
C GLN A 48 1.23 -6.85 -3.33
N ARG A 49 0.00 -6.50 -2.95
CA ARG A 49 -0.36 -6.05 -1.62
C ARG A 49 -0.05 -7.08 -0.54
N GLU A 50 -0.40 -8.36 -0.76
CA GLU A 50 -0.14 -9.42 0.24
C GLU A 50 1.36 -9.56 0.54
N THR A 51 2.19 -9.53 -0.51
CA THR A 51 3.64 -9.58 -0.40
C THR A 51 4.17 -8.36 0.34
N LEU A 52 3.71 -7.16 -0.03
CA LEU A 52 4.12 -5.92 0.64
C LEU A 52 3.70 -5.91 2.12
N GLU A 53 2.49 -6.37 2.47
CA GLU A 53 2.02 -6.41 3.86
C GLU A 53 2.86 -7.35 4.71
N ARG A 54 3.26 -8.50 4.14
CA ARG A 54 4.16 -9.45 4.80
C ARG A 54 5.54 -8.86 5.05
N GLU A 55 6.15 -8.27 4.03
CA GLU A 55 7.49 -7.66 4.12
C GLU A 55 7.49 -6.41 5.02
N ALA A 56 6.46 -5.58 4.91
CA ALA A 56 6.31 -4.39 5.75
C ALA A 56 6.11 -4.75 7.23
N LYS A 57 5.38 -5.82 7.53
CA LYS A 57 5.26 -6.34 8.90
C LYS A 57 6.61 -6.80 9.46
N ALA A 58 7.46 -7.42 8.64
CA ALA A 58 8.81 -7.80 9.03
C ALA A 58 9.70 -6.58 9.32
N LEU A 59 9.54 -5.49 8.56
CA LEU A 59 10.25 -4.23 8.77
C LEU A 59 9.74 -3.43 9.99
N GLY A 60 8.42 -3.41 10.22
CA GLY A 60 7.78 -2.62 11.29
C GLY A 60 7.84 -3.27 12.66
N SER A 61 7.94 -4.61 12.75
CA SER A 61 7.99 -5.35 14.02
C SER A 61 9.35 -5.30 14.74
N GLY A 62 10.34 -4.59 14.18
CA GLY A 62 11.69 -4.45 14.74
C GLY A 62 11.93 -3.17 15.56
N ARG A 63 10.89 -2.40 15.91
CA ARG A 63 10.98 -1.24 16.82
C ARG A 63 10.40 -1.54 18.18
#